data_AF-A0A7Z9HUQ2-F1
#
_entry.id   AF-A0A7Z9HUQ2-F1
#
_cell.length_a   1.000
_cell.length_b   1.000
_cell.length_c   1.000
_cell.angle_alpha   90.00
_cell.angle_beta   90.00
_cell.angle_gamma   90.00
#
_symmetry.space_group_name_H-M   'P 1'
#
loop_
_entity.id
_entity.type
_entity.pdbx_description
1 polymer ?
#
loop_
_entity_poly.entity_id
_entity_poly.type
_entity_poly.pdbx_seq_one_letter_code
_entity_poly.pdbx_strand_id
1 'polypeptide(L)'
;MFHYGANWEASHRHEITGDLEDQWEARTKLADVNDDGRPDLMTTTSKGTTNIEVHTRIYLADTDLGYADKPSFELKSKGGLAIPYLVDLNNDEKLDLVVRSFPITLRNIANYLLRKKISLKIETYLFKNGGYAKKPSYSNYVTADISEGREEISFANGDFDGDGAKDVAVGARSSSLSIFTHGKGGVIGSRAWKTINVHTFGIARTADLDDSGTDDIVIFHPLGKYQNEIEVIRF
;
A
#
# COMPACT_ATOMS: atom_id res chain seq x y z
N MET A 1 -13.41 18.70 7.65
CA MET A 1 -14.75 19.30 7.85
C MET A 1 -15.69 18.56 6.93
N PHE A 2 -16.75 18.01 7.48
CA PHE A 2 -17.82 17.33 6.75
C PHE A 2 -18.94 18.33 6.47
N HIS A 3 -19.48 18.29 5.26
CA HIS A 3 -20.69 19.01 4.87
C HIS A 3 -21.76 17.98 4.54
N TYR A 4 -22.98 18.16 5.03
CA TYR A 4 -24.05 17.17 4.89
C TYR A 4 -25.46 17.82 4.92
N GLY A 5 -26.48 16.97 4.72
CA GLY A 5 -27.88 17.39 4.62
C GLY A 5 -28.30 17.71 3.19
N ALA A 6 -29.62 17.81 2.96
CA ALA A 6 -30.19 17.95 1.61
C ALA A 6 -29.65 19.14 0.81
N ASN A 7 -29.21 20.20 1.50
CA ASN A 7 -28.67 21.43 0.89
C ASN A 7 -27.19 21.69 1.26
N TRP A 8 -26.49 20.74 1.90
CA TRP A 8 -25.08 20.89 2.33
C TRP A 8 -24.80 22.02 3.34
N GLU A 9 -25.84 22.54 3.99
CA GLU A 9 -25.73 23.64 4.96
C GLU A 9 -25.26 23.19 6.35
N ALA A 10 -25.47 21.92 6.70
CA ALA A 10 -24.97 21.37 7.94
C ALA A 10 -23.48 21.02 7.78
N SER A 11 -22.69 21.31 8.81
CA SER A 11 -21.29 20.91 8.82
C SER A 11 -20.83 20.46 10.20
N HIS A 12 -19.86 19.56 10.21
CA HIS A 12 -19.17 19.11 11.40
C HIS A 12 -17.66 19.18 11.16
N ARG A 13 -16.93 19.83 12.05
CA ARG A 13 -15.47 19.95 11.96
C ARG A 13 -14.83 19.08 13.04
N HIS A 14 -14.09 18.08 12.57
CA HIS A 14 -13.10 17.40 13.39
C HIS A 14 -11.72 18.02 13.14
N GLU A 15 -11.02 18.39 14.20
CA GLU A 15 -9.63 18.86 14.11
C GLU A 15 -8.68 17.69 14.30
N ILE A 16 -7.78 17.52 13.34
CA ILE A 16 -6.72 16.51 13.41
C ILE A 16 -5.43 17.26 13.63
N THR A 17 -4.94 17.25 14.86
CA THR A 17 -3.70 17.96 15.21
C THR A 17 -2.53 17.30 14.49
N GLY A 18 -1.96 18.01 13.51
CA GLY A 18 -0.67 17.64 12.94
C GLY A 18 0.42 17.81 13.99
N ASP A 19 1.28 16.80 14.18
CA ASP A 19 2.42 16.84 15.10
C ASP A 19 3.75 17.18 14.39
N LEU A 20 3.68 17.56 13.11
CA LEU A 20 4.83 17.92 12.28
C LEU A 20 4.72 19.40 11.89
N GLU A 21 5.51 20.25 12.57
CA GLU A 21 5.57 21.70 12.30
C GLU A 21 5.97 22.01 10.84
N ASP A 22 6.79 21.15 10.21
CA ASP A 22 7.26 21.28 8.82
C ASP A 22 6.87 20.07 7.95
N GLN A 23 5.56 19.87 7.74
CA GLN A 23 5.07 18.82 6.83
C GLN A 23 5.23 19.22 5.36
N TRP A 24 5.73 18.30 4.53
CA TRP A 24 5.95 18.50 3.10
C TRP A 24 4.82 17.91 2.24
N GLU A 25 4.35 16.73 2.64
CA GLU A 25 3.19 16.08 2.00
C GLU A 25 2.23 15.57 3.06
N ALA A 26 0.94 15.75 2.80
CA ALA A 26 -0.15 15.16 3.56
C ALA A 26 -1.10 14.46 2.58
N ARG A 27 -1.46 13.21 2.89
CA ARG A 27 -2.44 12.41 2.15
C ARG A 27 -3.51 11.93 3.11
N THR A 28 -4.74 11.80 2.61
CA THR A 28 -5.87 11.29 3.38
C THR A 28 -6.59 10.21 2.60
N LYS A 29 -7.15 9.22 3.30
CA LYS A 29 -8.01 8.17 2.74
C LYS A 29 -9.16 7.93 3.71
N LEU A 30 -10.38 7.91 3.19
CA LEU A 30 -11.56 7.41 3.91
C LEU A 30 -11.82 5.98 3.45
N ALA A 31 -12.09 5.09 4.40
CA ALA A 31 -12.50 3.71 4.15
C ALA A 31 -13.14 3.13 5.42
N ASP A 32 -14.07 2.20 5.30
CA ASP A 32 -14.54 1.41 6.43
C ASP A 32 -13.47 0.33 6.74
N VAL A 33 -12.64 0.57 7.76
CA VAL A 33 -11.47 -0.26 8.05
C VAL A 33 -11.85 -1.45 8.91
N ASN A 34 -12.81 -1.27 9.81
CA ASN A 34 -13.22 -2.27 10.80
C ASN A 34 -14.54 -2.99 10.44
N ASP A 35 -15.14 -2.67 9.29
CA ASP A 35 -16.40 -3.21 8.77
C ASP A 35 -17.59 -2.89 9.71
N ASP A 36 -17.70 -1.65 10.15
CA ASP A 36 -18.80 -1.19 11.01
C ASP A 36 -19.84 -0.31 10.30
N GLY A 37 -19.67 -0.10 8.99
CA GLY A 37 -20.51 0.73 8.14
C GLY A 37 -20.17 2.21 8.20
N ARG A 38 -19.13 2.63 8.93
CA ARG A 38 -18.73 4.04 9.09
C ARG A 38 -17.40 4.31 8.37
N PRO A 39 -17.24 5.53 7.81
CA PRO A 39 -15.99 5.88 7.14
C PRO A 39 -14.89 6.21 8.16
N ASP A 40 -13.94 5.31 8.34
CA ASP A 40 -12.72 5.57 9.09
C ASP A 40 -11.76 6.44 8.30
N LEU A 41 -10.87 7.14 9.02
CA LEU A 41 -9.94 8.08 8.43
C LEU A 41 -8.50 7.65 8.62
N MET A 42 -7.80 7.52 7.51
CA MET A 42 -6.35 7.37 7.45
C MET A 42 -5.71 8.68 7.00
N THR A 43 -4.70 9.13 7.74
CA THR A 43 -3.84 10.26 7.35
C THR A 43 -2.39 9.78 7.22
N THR A 44 -1.67 10.34 6.25
CA THR A 44 -0.24 10.09 6.07
C THR A 44 0.45 11.42 5.86
N THR A 45 1.33 11.78 6.78
CA THR A 45 2.11 13.02 6.73
C THR A 45 3.59 12.70 6.67
N SER A 46 4.35 13.42 5.85
CA SER A 46 5.80 13.26 5.77
C SER A 46 6.55 14.58 6.03
N LYS A 47 7.72 14.48 6.67
CA LYS A 47 8.65 15.61 6.88
C LYS A 47 10.10 15.22 6.65
N GLY A 48 10.93 16.23 6.46
CA GLY A 48 12.38 16.11 6.37
C GLY A 48 12.87 15.69 4.99
N THR A 49 14.12 16.03 4.66
CA THR A 49 14.74 15.74 3.35
C THR A 49 15.74 14.58 3.43
N THR A 50 16.57 14.54 4.48
CA THR A 50 17.63 13.53 4.66
C THR A 50 17.27 12.46 5.69
N ASN A 51 16.45 12.81 6.68
CA ASN A 51 15.86 11.89 7.65
C ASN A 51 14.34 11.94 7.52
N ILE A 52 13.84 11.40 6.41
CA ILE A 52 12.40 11.38 6.12
C ILE A 52 11.68 10.61 7.24
N GLU A 53 10.69 11.26 7.83
CA GLU A 53 9.77 10.65 8.78
C GLU A 53 8.37 10.65 8.16
N VAL A 54 7.74 9.48 8.12
CA VAL A 54 6.36 9.30 7.64
C VAL A 54 5.50 8.83 8.80
N HIS A 55 4.49 9.62 9.14
CA HIS A 55 3.52 9.30 10.18
C HIS A 55 2.22 8.85 9.51
N THR A 56 1.85 7.60 9.73
CA THR A 56 0.56 7.04 9.31
C THR A 56 -0.34 6.94 10.53
N ARG A 57 -1.52 7.56 10.47
CA ARG A 57 -2.50 7.52 11.56
C ARG A 57 -3.84 7.03 11.04
N ILE A 58 -4.48 6.19 11.83
CA ILE A 58 -5.82 5.68 11.57
C ILE A 58 -6.71 6.08 12.74
N TYR A 59 -7.82 6.72 12.42
CA TYR A 59 -8.87 7.14 13.32
C TYR A 59 -10.09 6.31 12.97
N LEU A 60 -10.47 5.39 13.86
CA LEU A 60 -11.73 4.68 13.73
C LEU A 60 -12.86 5.63 14.13
N ALA A 61 -13.94 5.64 13.35
CA ALA A 61 -15.11 6.44 13.62
C ALA A 61 -15.84 5.90 14.85
N ASP A 62 -16.22 6.79 15.78
CA ASP A 62 -17.03 6.41 16.96
C ASP A 62 -18.54 6.62 16.71
N THR A 63 -18.86 7.46 15.73
CA THR A 63 -20.19 7.86 15.29
C THR A 63 -20.13 8.17 13.78
N ASP A 64 -21.26 8.49 13.11
CA ASP A 64 -21.30 8.61 11.64
C ASP A 64 -20.28 9.59 11.05
N LEU A 65 -19.86 10.60 11.81
CA LEU A 65 -18.88 11.62 11.40
C LEU A 65 -17.98 12.08 12.56
N GLY A 66 -17.85 11.27 13.61
CA GLY A 66 -17.08 11.57 14.81
C GLY A 66 -15.84 10.69 14.92
N TYR A 67 -14.76 11.29 15.40
CA TYR A 67 -13.49 10.61 15.65
C TYR A 67 -12.95 11.06 16.99
N ALA A 68 -12.19 10.20 17.66
CA ALA A 68 -11.43 10.60 18.83
C ALA A 68 -10.31 11.59 18.45
N ASP A 69 -9.89 12.43 19.41
CA ASP A 69 -8.76 13.35 19.24
C ASP A 69 -7.44 12.61 18.97
N LYS A 70 -7.32 11.40 19.52
CA LYS A 70 -6.14 10.53 19.35
C LYS A 70 -6.44 9.44 18.33
N PRO A 71 -5.47 9.11 17.46
CA PRO A 71 -5.67 8.03 16.51
C PRO A 71 -5.79 6.68 17.25
N SER A 72 -6.66 5.82 16.74
CA SER A 72 -6.79 4.42 17.17
C SER A 72 -5.50 3.64 16.89
N PHE A 73 -4.76 4.04 15.86
CA PHE A 73 -3.44 3.48 15.54
C PHE A 73 -2.50 4.54 14.95
N GLU A 74 -1.23 4.48 15.34
CA GLU A 74 -0.16 5.33 14.79
C GLU A 74 1.08 4.50 14.46
N LEU A 75 1.59 4.66 13.24
CA LEU A 75 2.85 4.11 12.78
C LEU A 75 3.79 5.23 12.35
N LYS A 76 5.00 5.22 12.93
CA LYS A 76 6.08 6.16 12.58
C LYS A 76 7.18 5.42 11.85
N SER A 77 7.31 5.67 10.56
CA SER A 77 8.40 5.16 9.73
C SER A 77 9.51 6.20 9.63
N LYS A 78 10.76 5.80 9.79
CA LYS A 78 11.93 6.69 9.75
C LYS A 78 12.98 6.21 8.77
N GLY A 79 13.77 7.15 8.25
CA GLY A 79 14.98 6.87 7.49
C GLY A 79 14.69 6.34 6.08
N GLY A 80 13.56 6.71 5.48
CA GLY A 80 13.22 6.32 4.12
C GLY A 80 11.80 6.73 3.73
N LEU A 81 11.50 6.60 2.44
CA LEU A 81 10.13 6.75 1.95
C LEU A 81 9.27 5.60 2.48
N ALA A 82 8.03 5.91 2.85
CA ALA A 82 7.01 4.93 3.21
C ALA A 82 5.69 5.31 2.55
N ILE A 83 5.05 4.32 1.93
CA ILE A 83 3.83 4.45 1.14
C ILE A 83 2.83 3.45 1.73
N PRO A 84 2.01 3.89 2.69
CA PRO A 84 1.00 3.05 3.31
C PRO A 84 -0.27 3.02 2.45
N TYR A 85 -1.01 1.92 2.50
CA TYR A 85 -2.33 1.79 1.90
C TYR A 85 -3.15 0.70 2.61
N LEU A 86 -4.47 0.76 2.41
CA LEU A 86 -5.45 -0.13 3.02
C LEU A 86 -6.01 -1.11 1.99
N VAL A 87 -6.06 -2.40 2.33
CA VAL A 87 -6.59 -3.51 1.53
C VAL A 87 -6.93 -4.68 2.45
N ASP A 88 -8.07 -5.36 2.24
CA ASP A 88 -8.36 -6.64 2.90
C ASP A 88 -7.49 -7.72 2.24
N LEU A 89 -6.45 -8.19 2.92
CA LEU A 89 -5.54 -9.20 2.36
C LEU A 89 -6.01 -10.62 2.66
N ASN A 90 -6.61 -10.84 3.82
CA ASN A 90 -6.95 -12.18 4.31
C ASN A 90 -8.44 -12.51 4.18
N ASN A 91 -9.20 -11.69 3.46
CA ASN A 91 -10.62 -11.84 3.18
C ASN A 91 -11.45 -12.00 4.46
N ASP A 92 -11.16 -11.15 5.46
CA ASP A 92 -11.92 -11.10 6.72
C ASP A 92 -12.85 -9.88 6.83
N GLU A 93 -13.08 -9.24 5.68
CA GLU A 93 -13.93 -8.05 5.48
C GLU A 93 -13.35 -6.78 6.10
N LYS A 94 -12.21 -6.87 6.79
CA LYS A 94 -11.54 -5.72 7.41
C LYS A 94 -10.31 -5.34 6.63
N LEU A 95 -10.01 -4.05 6.60
CA LEU A 95 -8.89 -3.56 5.82
C LEU A 95 -7.59 -3.69 6.62
N ASP A 96 -6.62 -4.38 6.04
CA ASP A 96 -5.27 -4.45 6.55
C ASP A 96 -4.45 -3.23 6.10
N LEU A 97 -3.47 -2.86 6.92
CA LEU A 97 -2.52 -1.80 6.58
C LEU A 97 -1.27 -2.44 5.97
N VAL A 98 -0.99 -2.12 4.72
CA VAL A 98 0.26 -2.49 4.05
C VAL A 98 1.13 -1.26 3.85
N VAL A 99 2.40 -1.37 4.23
CA VAL A 99 3.38 -0.30 4.14
C VAL A 99 4.53 -0.74 3.25
N ARG A 100 4.62 -0.10 2.08
CA ARG A 100 5.78 -0.21 1.19
C ARG A 100 6.80 0.85 1.56
N SER A 101 8.02 0.46 1.86
CA SER A 101 9.07 1.41 2.22
C SER A 101 10.38 1.15 1.50
N PHE A 102 11.14 2.22 1.30
CA PHE A 102 12.48 2.20 0.72
C PHE A 102 13.47 2.69 1.78
N PRO A 103 14.01 1.78 2.62
CA PRO A 103 14.90 2.19 3.70
C PRO A 103 16.21 2.76 3.15
N ILE A 104 16.62 3.92 3.64
CA ILE A 104 17.92 4.53 3.33
C ILE A 104 18.93 4.01 4.36
N THR A 105 19.53 2.87 4.06
CA THR A 105 20.57 2.24 4.88
C THR A 105 21.89 2.21 4.14
N LEU A 106 23.03 2.15 4.84
CA LEU A 106 24.35 2.01 4.22
C LEU A 106 24.43 0.79 3.28
N ARG A 107 23.77 -0.31 3.64
CA ARG A 107 23.66 -1.51 2.80
C ARG A 107 22.90 -1.22 1.50
N ASN A 108 21.78 -0.51 1.57
CA ASN A 108 20.99 -0.16 0.39
C ASN A 108 21.73 0.84 -0.51
N ILE A 109 22.45 1.80 0.08
CA ILE A 109 23.31 2.73 -0.67
C ILE A 109 24.44 1.97 -1.38
N ALA A 110 25.14 1.07 -0.69
CA ALA A 110 26.18 0.25 -1.30
C ALA A 110 25.63 -0.65 -2.42
N ASN A 111 24.49 -1.30 -2.20
CA ASN A 111 23.81 -2.10 -3.23
C ASN A 111 23.42 -1.26 -4.45
N TYR A 112 22.93 -0.04 -4.23
CA TYR A 112 22.61 0.87 -5.33
C TYR A 112 23.87 1.26 -6.12
N LEU A 113 24.94 1.68 -5.46
CA LEU A 113 26.16 2.12 -6.14
C LEU A 113 26.84 0.98 -6.91
N LEU A 114 26.83 -0.24 -6.37
CA LEU A 114 27.51 -1.39 -6.96
C LEU A 114 26.66 -2.13 -8.00
N ARG A 115 25.33 -2.17 -7.83
CA ARG A 115 24.44 -3.05 -8.60
C ARG A 115 23.23 -2.36 -9.20
N LYS A 116 23.02 -1.06 -8.93
CA LYS A 116 21.83 -0.29 -9.32
C LYS A 116 20.51 -0.90 -8.84
N LYS A 117 20.53 -1.51 -7.64
CA LYS A 117 19.38 -2.15 -7.01
C LYS A 117 18.98 -1.48 -5.70
N ILE A 118 17.68 -1.44 -5.43
CA ILE A 118 17.07 -0.97 -4.19
C ILE A 118 16.41 -2.12 -3.45
N SER A 119 16.25 -1.97 -2.13
CA SER A 119 15.47 -2.90 -1.33
C SER A 119 14.12 -2.26 -1.01
N LEU A 120 13.05 -2.85 -1.53
CA LEU A 120 11.68 -2.56 -1.15
C LEU A 120 11.33 -3.43 0.07
N LYS A 121 10.94 -2.80 1.17
CA LYS A 121 10.41 -3.49 2.34
C LYS A 121 8.88 -3.40 2.32
N ILE A 122 8.20 -4.52 2.46
CA ILE A 122 6.74 -4.61 2.52
C ILE A 122 6.39 -5.12 3.91
N GLU A 123 5.68 -4.31 4.68
CA GLU A 123 5.19 -4.66 6.00
C GLU A 123 3.66 -4.70 5.98
N THR A 124 3.08 -5.78 6.50
CA THR A 124 1.63 -5.95 6.62
C THR A 124 1.26 -5.96 8.09
N TYR A 125 0.25 -5.17 8.44
CA TYR A 125 -0.36 -5.09 9.75
C TYR A 125 -1.80 -5.53 9.61
N LEU A 126 -2.10 -6.74 10.07
CA LEU A 126 -3.47 -7.24 9.98
C LEU A 126 -4.38 -6.54 10.98
N PHE A 127 -5.61 -6.21 10.58
CA PHE A 127 -6.61 -5.68 11.51
C PHE A 127 -7.22 -6.81 12.33
N LYS A 128 -6.80 -6.97 13.59
CA LYS A 128 -7.26 -8.06 14.45
C LYS A 128 -7.50 -7.58 15.87
N ASN A 129 -8.50 -8.17 16.54
CA ASN A 129 -8.86 -7.81 17.91
C ASN A 129 -9.19 -6.31 18.08
N GLY A 130 -9.85 -5.71 17.09
CA GLY A 130 -10.31 -4.31 17.14
C GLY A 130 -9.24 -3.26 16.79
N GLY A 131 -8.10 -3.65 16.22
CA GLY A 131 -7.10 -2.68 15.76
C GLY A 131 -5.86 -3.32 15.14
N TYR A 132 -4.81 -2.51 14.97
CA TYR A 132 -3.51 -2.95 14.47
C TYR A 132 -2.48 -3.07 15.59
N ALA A 133 -1.61 -4.09 15.49
CA ALA A 133 -0.47 -4.22 16.38
C ALA A 133 0.66 -3.23 16.02
N LYS A 134 1.52 -2.88 16.99
CA LYS A 134 2.70 -2.03 16.72
C LYS A 134 3.78 -2.71 15.87
N LYS A 135 3.82 -4.04 15.87
CA LYS A 135 4.73 -4.84 15.05
C LYS A 135 3.94 -5.39 13.86
N PRO A 136 4.54 -5.45 12.66
CA PRO A 136 3.86 -6.02 11.53
C PRO A 136 3.62 -7.52 11.75
N SER A 137 2.51 -8.01 11.24
CA SER A 137 2.21 -9.44 11.14
C SER A 137 3.18 -10.11 10.17
N TYR A 138 3.49 -9.43 9.07
CA TYR A 138 4.41 -9.92 8.04
C TYR A 138 5.38 -8.83 7.59
N SER A 139 6.63 -9.21 7.31
CA SER A 139 7.66 -8.30 6.81
C SER A 139 8.52 -9.03 5.80
N ASN A 140 8.51 -8.56 4.55
CA ASN A 140 9.29 -9.11 3.46
C ASN A 140 10.16 -8.05 2.80
N TYR A 141 11.28 -8.48 2.23
CA TYR A 141 12.15 -7.63 1.42
C TYR A 141 12.17 -8.15 -0.01
N VAL A 142 11.92 -7.24 -0.96
CA VAL A 142 12.04 -7.48 -2.39
C VAL A 142 13.18 -6.62 -2.91
N THR A 143 14.14 -7.24 -3.60
CA THR A 143 15.20 -6.48 -4.29
C THR A 143 14.66 -6.04 -5.64
N ALA A 144 14.62 -4.73 -5.86
CA ALA A 144 14.11 -4.15 -7.09
C ALA A 144 15.19 -3.42 -7.91
N ASP A 145 15.02 -3.43 -9.22
CA ASP A 145 15.77 -2.60 -10.14
C ASP A 145 15.19 -1.17 -10.11
N ILE A 146 15.98 -0.18 -10.54
CA ILE A 146 15.53 1.21 -10.64
C ILE A 146 15.12 1.49 -12.08
N SER A 147 13.92 2.06 -12.27
CA SER A 147 13.52 2.59 -13.57
C SER A 147 14.39 3.79 -13.95
N GLU A 148 15.02 3.73 -15.12
CA GLU A 148 15.75 4.86 -15.71
C GLU A 148 14.80 5.99 -16.16
N GLY A 149 13.52 5.66 -16.41
CA GLY A 149 12.50 6.55 -16.97
C GLY A 149 11.59 7.23 -15.95
N ARG A 150 11.87 7.12 -14.64
CA ARG A 150 11.01 7.59 -13.54
C ARG A 150 9.62 6.91 -13.48
N GLU A 151 9.49 5.74 -14.09
CA GLU A 151 8.28 4.94 -13.95
C GLU A 151 8.22 4.28 -12.57
N GLU A 152 7.00 4.08 -12.05
CA GLU A 152 6.77 3.42 -10.76
C GLU A 152 6.99 1.90 -10.87
N ILE A 153 7.44 1.26 -9.79
CA ILE A 153 7.44 -0.21 -9.70
C ILE A 153 5.98 -0.66 -9.65
N SER A 154 5.54 -1.46 -10.62
CA SER A 154 4.20 -2.04 -10.62
C SER A 154 3.98 -2.81 -9.33
N PHE A 155 2.87 -2.52 -8.67
CA PHE A 155 2.46 -3.17 -7.45
C PHE A 155 0.95 -3.36 -7.48
N ALA A 156 0.48 -4.57 -7.23
CA ALA A 156 -0.93 -4.90 -7.25
C ALA A 156 -1.28 -5.94 -6.18
N ASN A 157 -2.54 -5.92 -5.77
CA ASN A 157 -3.16 -6.92 -4.90
C ASN A 157 -4.38 -7.51 -5.61
N GLY A 158 -4.51 -8.82 -5.60
CA GLY A 158 -5.59 -9.55 -6.27
C GLY A 158 -5.56 -11.02 -5.86
N ASP A 159 -6.69 -11.71 -5.93
CA ASP A 159 -6.73 -13.17 -5.75
C ASP A 159 -6.24 -13.85 -7.04
N PHE A 160 -4.94 -14.11 -7.14
CA PHE A 160 -4.31 -14.58 -8.38
C PHE A 160 -4.23 -16.11 -8.47
N ASP A 161 -4.37 -16.81 -7.35
CA ASP A 161 -4.37 -18.27 -7.30
C ASP A 161 -5.74 -18.89 -6.98
N GLY A 162 -6.76 -18.07 -6.72
CA GLY A 162 -8.15 -18.46 -6.55
C GLY A 162 -8.47 -19.02 -5.17
N ASP A 163 -7.66 -18.69 -4.16
CA ASP A 163 -7.85 -19.18 -2.78
C ASP A 163 -8.76 -18.29 -1.92
N GLY A 164 -9.19 -17.16 -2.47
CA GLY A 164 -10.06 -16.18 -1.84
C GLY A 164 -9.32 -15.07 -1.08
N ALA A 165 -8.02 -15.20 -0.81
CA ALA A 165 -7.20 -14.16 -0.18
C ALA A 165 -6.48 -13.31 -1.25
N LYS A 166 -6.16 -12.05 -0.95
CA LYS A 166 -5.50 -11.16 -1.92
C LYS A 166 -3.99 -11.34 -1.91
N ASP A 167 -3.43 -11.85 -2.99
CA ASP A 167 -1.99 -11.99 -3.19
C ASP A 167 -1.30 -10.64 -3.47
N VAL A 168 0.03 -10.70 -3.64
CA VAL A 168 0.86 -9.53 -3.95
C VAL A 168 1.64 -9.75 -5.24
N ALA A 169 1.43 -8.88 -6.23
CA ALA A 169 2.27 -8.80 -7.43
C ALA A 169 3.24 -7.62 -7.33
N VAL A 170 4.53 -7.87 -7.57
CA VAL A 170 5.60 -6.86 -7.52
C VAL A 170 6.45 -6.92 -8.78
N GLY A 171 6.49 -5.80 -9.49
CA GLY A 171 7.31 -5.55 -10.68
C GLY A 171 8.77 -5.27 -10.36
N ALA A 172 9.40 -6.14 -9.58
CA ALA A 172 10.70 -5.86 -8.98
C ALA A 172 11.84 -5.75 -10.02
N ARG A 173 11.69 -6.27 -11.23
CA ARG A 173 12.69 -6.11 -12.30
C ARG A 173 11.97 -5.63 -13.54
N SER A 174 12.65 -4.85 -14.39
CA SER A 174 12.03 -4.22 -15.56
C SER A 174 11.15 -5.13 -16.40
N SER A 175 11.50 -6.42 -16.51
CA SER A 175 10.81 -7.41 -17.34
C SER A 175 10.38 -8.65 -16.56
N SER A 176 10.02 -8.49 -15.28
CA SER A 176 9.66 -9.61 -14.41
C SER A 176 8.69 -9.19 -13.33
N LEU A 177 7.45 -9.68 -13.44
CA LEU A 177 6.44 -9.56 -12.40
C LEU A 177 6.50 -10.79 -11.51
N SER A 178 6.81 -10.60 -10.23
CA SER A 178 6.81 -11.67 -9.23
C SER A 178 5.51 -11.64 -8.43
N ILE A 179 4.86 -12.79 -8.31
CA ILE A 179 3.60 -12.94 -7.58
C ILE A 179 3.87 -13.77 -6.34
N PHE A 180 3.47 -13.24 -5.19
CA PHE A 180 3.63 -13.85 -3.89
C PHE A 180 2.24 -14.12 -3.33
N THR A 181 1.90 -15.40 -3.19
CA THR A 181 0.57 -15.79 -2.72
C THR A 181 0.53 -15.95 -1.21
N HIS A 182 -0.68 -15.99 -0.66
CA HIS A 182 -0.90 -16.35 0.73
C HIS A 182 -0.54 -17.81 1.01
N GLY A 183 0.29 -18.02 2.03
CA GLY A 183 0.53 -19.34 2.62
C GLY A 183 -0.48 -19.66 3.72
N LYS A 184 -0.53 -20.93 4.15
CA LYS A 184 -1.34 -21.35 5.31
C LYS A 184 -1.11 -20.42 6.52
N GLY A 185 -2.16 -19.73 6.96
CA GLY A 185 -2.11 -18.77 8.07
C GLY A 185 -2.03 -17.29 7.67
N GLY A 186 -2.31 -16.95 6.41
CA GLY A 186 -2.42 -15.56 5.94
C GLY A 186 -1.07 -14.88 5.70
N VAL A 187 0.02 -15.65 5.57
CA VAL A 187 1.37 -15.09 5.40
C VAL A 187 1.69 -14.98 3.91
N ILE A 188 2.02 -13.79 3.42
CA ILE A 188 2.59 -13.64 2.07
C ILE A 188 3.91 -14.42 1.99
N GLY A 189 3.98 -15.39 1.09
CA GLY A 189 5.14 -16.26 0.91
C GLY A 189 6.43 -15.48 0.64
N SER A 190 7.56 -15.96 1.18
CA SER A 190 8.88 -15.35 0.94
C SER A 190 9.48 -15.69 -0.44
N ARG A 191 8.85 -16.61 -1.17
CA ARG A 191 9.20 -17.00 -2.53
C ARG A 191 8.01 -16.71 -3.43
N ALA A 192 8.30 -16.22 -4.63
CA ALA A 192 7.26 -16.02 -5.63
C ALA A 192 6.63 -17.36 -6.00
N TRP A 193 5.31 -17.42 -5.97
CA TRP A 193 4.51 -18.52 -6.53
C TRP A 193 4.69 -18.59 -8.04
N LYS A 194 4.63 -17.43 -8.70
CA LYS A 194 4.78 -17.31 -10.15
C LYS A 194 5.65 -16.11 -10.51
N THR A 195 6.35 -16.21 -11.63
CA THR A 195 7.07 -15.09 -12.22
C THR A 195 6.72 -15.00 -13.69
N ILE A 196 6.31 -13.82 -14.13
CA ILE A 196 5.81 -13.57 -15.48
C ILE A 196 6.74 -12.56 -16.16
N ASN A 197 7.11 -12.85 -17.41
CA ASN A 197 7.94 -11.95 -18.22
C ASN A 197 7.05 -10.94 -18.95
N VAL A 198 6.99 -9.73 -18.39
CA VAL A 198 6.19 -8.58 -18.85
C VAL A 198 6.92 -7.32 -18.43
N HIS A 199 6.70 -6.18 -19.12
CA HIS A 199 7.24 -4.92 -18.61
C HIS A 199 6.50 -4.51 -17.33
N THR A 200 7.22 -4.16 -16.27
CA THR A 200 6.61 -3.97 -14.94
C THR A 200 6.87 -2.62 -14.30
N PHE A 201 7.34 -1.64 -15.08
CA PHE A 201 7.37 -0.28 -14.59
C PHE A 201 6.16 0.47 -15.11
N GLY A 202 5.19 0.73 -14.23
CA GLY A 202 3.89 1.27 -14.62
C GLY A 202 2.88 1.22 -13.48
N ILE A 203 1.65 1.57 -13.83
CA ILE A 203 0.52 1.60 -12.92
C ILE A 203 -0.25 0.29 -13.10
N ALA A 204 -0.21 -0.57 -12.09
CA ALA A 204 -0.95 -1.83 -12.09
C ALA A 204 -2.35 -1.66 -11.48
N ARG A 205 -3.33 -2.36 -12.05
CA ARG A 205 -4.72 -2.49 -11.56
C ARG A 205 -5.15 -3.95 -11.66
N THR A 206 -6.09 -4.33 -10.82
CA THR A 206 -6.61 -5.70 -10.74
C THR A 206 -8.13 -5.72 -10.82
N ALA A 207 -8.64 -6.74 -11.50
CA ALA A 207 -10.06 -7.08 -11.59
C ALA A 207 -10.18 -8.44 -12.26
N ASP A 208 -11.21 -9.22 -11.92
CA ASP A 208 -11.64 -10.37 -12.73
C ASP A 208 -12.21 -9.84 -14.07
N LEU A 209 -11.49 -10.03 -15.19
CA LEU A 209 -11.90 -9.52 -16.50
C LEU A 209 -12.69 -10.55 -17.31
N ASP A 210 -12.79 -11.78 -16.83
CA ASP A 210 -13.36 -12.91 -17.57
C ASP A 210 -14.33 -13.80 -16.77
N ASP A 211 -14.72 -13.35 -15.57
CA ASP A 211 -15.58 -14.05 -14.62
C ASP A 211 -15.01 -15.43 -14.23
N SER A 212 -13.67 -15.57 -14.18
CA SER A 212 -12.99 -16.81 -13.79
C SER A 212 -13.03 -17.07 -12.29
N GLY A 213 -13.28 -16.04 -11.48
CA GLY A 213 -13.13 -16.07 -10.04
C GLY A 213 -11.71 -15.77 -9.56
N THR A 214 -10.78 -15.45 -10.45
CA THR A 214 -9.45 -14.91 -10.12
C THR A 214 -9.30 -13.49 -10.64
N ASP A 215 -8.52 -12.67 -9.94
CA ASP A 215 -8.24 -11.31 -10.38
C ASP A 215 -7.17 -11.32 -11.49
N ASP A 216 -7.39 -10.61 -12.59
CA ASP A 216 -6.39 -10.35 -13.61
C ASP A 216 -5.57 -9.10 -13.27
N ILE A 217 -4.46 -8.89 -13.98
CA ILE A 217 -3.61 -7.69 -13.84
C ILE A 217 -3.56 -6.93 -15.15
N VAL A 218 -3.85 -5.62 -15.09
CA VAL A 218 -3.60 -4.67 -16.17
C VAL A 218 -2.51 -3.70 -15.74
N ILE A 219 -1.45 -3.56 -16.54
CA ILE A 219 -0.38 -2.59 -16.32
C ILE A 219 -0.41 -1.54 -17.43
N PHE A 220 -0.56 -0.28 -17.03
CA PHE A 220 -0.45 0.87 -17.91
C PHE A 220 0.90 1.55 -17.72
N HIS A 221 1.58 1.87 -18.83
CA HIS A 221 2.88 2.52 -18.83
C HIS A 221 2.69 3.99 -19.28
N PRO A 222 2.68 4.97 -18.37
CA PRO A 222 2.47 6.37 -18.76
C PRO A 222 3.71 7.06 -19.35
N LEU A 223 4.90 6.48 -19.14
CA LEU A 223 6.18 7.11 -19.44
C LEU A 223 7.13 6.10 -20.09
N GLY A 224 8.30 6.58 -20.52
CA GLY A 224 9.36 5.71 -21.03
C GLY A 224 9.08 5.12 -22.42
N LYS A 225 9.83 4.07 -22.77
CA LYS A 225 9.77 3.44 -24.10
C LYS A 225 8.41 2.81 -24.39
N TYR A 226 7.70 2.37 -23.36
CA TYR A 226 6.46 1.60 -23.45
C TYR A 226 5.21 2.46 -23.26
N GLN A 227 5.32 3.79 -23.37
CA GLN A 227 4.25 4.73 -23.00
C GLN A 227 2.90 4.58 -23.75
N ASN A 228 2.88 3.78 -24.82
CA ASN A 228 1.70 3.51 -25.65
C ASN A 228 1.23 2.04 -25.55
N GLU A 229 1.76 1.30 -24.58
CA GLU A 229 1.50 -0.13 -24.40
C GLU A 229 0.75 -0.36 -23.08
N ILE A 230 -0.06 -1.41 -23.08
CA ILE A 230 -0.66 -1.98 -21.87
C ILE A 230 -0.32 -3.46 -21.82
N GLU A 231 -0.01 -3.95 -20.64
CA GLU A 231 0.16 -5.39 -20.39
C GLU A 231 -1.12 -5.89 -19.73
N VAL A 232 -1.68 -6.99 -20.24
CA VAL A 232 -2.83 -7.67 -19.63
C VAL A 232 -2.43 -9.10 -19.34
N ILE A 233 -2.52 -9.48 -18.06
CA ILE A 233 -2.14 -10.79 -17.55
C ILE A 233 -3.41 -11.41 -16.99
N ARG A 234 -3.89 -12.45 -17.66
CA ARG A 234 -5.05 -13.22 -17.21
C ARG A 234 -4.64 -14.45 -16.40
N PHE A 235 -5.33 -14.75 -15.31
CA PHE A 235 -5.05 -15.89 -14.43
C PHE A 235 -5.91 -17.10 -14.70
#